data_AF-A0A2K8SJ44-F1
#
_entry.id   AF-A0A2K8SJ44-F1
#
_cell.length_a   1.000
_cell.length_b   1.000
_cell.length_c   1.000
_cell.angle_alpha   90.00
_cell.angle_beta   90.00
_cell.angle_gamma   90.00
#
_symmetry.space_group_name_H-M   'P 1'
#
loop_
_entity.id
_entity.type
_entity.pdbx_description
1 polymer ?
#
loop_
_entity_poly.entity_id
_entity_poly.type
_entity_poly.pdbx_seq_one_letter_code
_entity_poly.pdbx_strand_id
1 'polypeptide(L)' 'MKINRFGKAEILNPQEITLLFTEGLVKPRDRALFGVCLYAAARITVSR' A
#
# COMPACT_ATOMS: atom_id res chain seq x y z
N MET A 1 -5.87 4.89 3.50
CA MET A 1 -5.50 5.37 2.14
C MET A 1 -5.46 6.88 2.22
N LYS A 2 -4.30 7.51 1.99
CA LYS A 2 -4.13 8.97 2.15
C LYS A 2 -4.62 9.67 0.88
N ILE A 3 -5.57 10.60 1.03
CA ILE A 3 -6.21 11.30 -0.07
C ILE A 3 -5.86 12.78 0.08
N ASN A 4 -5.29 13.36 -0.97
CA ASN A 4 -5.00 14.79 -0.96
C ASN A 4 -6.30 15.60 -1.07
N ARG A 5 -6.21 16.91 -0.86
CA ARG A 5 -7.35 17.84 -0.88
C ARG A 5 -8.11 17.91 -2.23
N PHE A 6 -7.57 17.27 -3.28
CA PHE A 6 -8.17 17.19 -4.62
C PHE A 6 -8.65 15.77 -4.98
N GLY A 7 -8.77 14.87 -3.99
CA GLY A 7 -9.29 13.52 -4.23
C GLY A 7 -8.29 12.57 -4.90
N LYS A 8 -7.01 12.95 -5.05
CA LYS A 8 -5.98 12.07 -5.59
C LYS A 8 -5.29 11.31 -4.47
N ALA A 9 -4.85 10.08 -4.76
CA ALA A 9 -3.98 9.34 -3.85
C ALA A 9 -2.70 10.13 -3.63
N GLU A 10 -2.41 10.45 -2.37
CA GLU A 10 -1.16 11.10 -1.99
C GLU A 10 -0.05 10.05 -1.90
N ILE A 11 1.15 10.41 -2.32
CA ILE A 11 2.32 9.56 -2.12
C ILE A 11 2.57 9.47 -0.61
N LEU A 12 2.62 8.25 -0.08
CA LEU A 12 2.92 8.04 1.33
C LEU A 12 4.41 8.26 1.60
N ASN A 13 4.71 8.94 2.70
CA ASN A 13 6.08 9.06 3.19
C ASN A 13 6.59 7.71 3.73
N PRO A 14 7.91 7.48 3.81
CA PRO A 14 8.48 6.22 4.32
C PRO A 14 7.97 5.83 5.72
N GLN A 15 7.73 6.81 6.60
CA GLN A 15 7.16 6.57 7.92
C GLN A 15 5.70 6.11 7.84
N GLU A 16 4.90 6.73 6.96
CA GLU A 16 3.49 6.37 6.76
C GLU A 16 3.36 5.00 6.09
N ILE A 17 4.27 4.65 5.19
CA ILE A 17 4.36 3.30 4.60
C ILE A 17 4.64 2.27 5.70
N THR A 18 5.57 2.56 6.61
CA THR A 18 5.91 1.66 7.71
C THR A 18 4.72 1.47 8.66
N LEU A 19 4.01 2.55 8.99
CA LEU A 19 2.78 2.50 9.80
C LEU A 19 1.67 1.70 9.10
N LEU A 20 1.46 1.91 7.80
CA LEU A 20 0.49 1.15 7.02
C LEU A 20 0.83 -0.35 6.99
N PHE A 21 2.11 -0.68 6.89
CA PHE A 21 2.59 -2.07 6.84
C PHE A 21 2.43 -2.79 8.17
N THR A 22 2.62 -2.08 9.29
CA THR A 22 2.58 -2.62 10.64
C THR A 22 1.17 -2.67 11.22
N GLU A 23 0.41 -1.58 11.09
CA GLU A 23 -0.91 -1.41 11.71
C GLU A 23 -2.08 -1.51 10.72
N GLY A 24 -1.85 -1.14 9.46
CA GLY A 24 -2.92 -1.10 8.42
C GLY A 24 -3.20 -2.45 7.76
N LEU A 25 -2.21 -3.35 7.71
CA LEU A 25 -2.33 -4.68 7.09
C LEU A 25 -2.44 -5.75 8.17
N VAL A 26 -3.69 -6.14 8.47
CA VAL A 26 -4.03 -7.14 9.50
C VAL A 26 -3.76 -8.56 9.02
N LYS A 27 -3.92 -8.83 7.72
CA LYS A 27 -3.69 -10.17 7.15
C LYS A 27 -2.24 -10.29 6.65
N PRO A 28 -1.54 -11.40 6.97
CA PRO A 28 -0.17 -11.62 6.51
C PRO A 28 -0.06 -11.73 4.98
N ARG A 29 -1.10 -12.26 4.31
CA ARG A 29 -1.21 -12.29 2.84
C ARG A 29 -1.17 -10.88 2.23
N ASP A 30 -1.94 -9.96 2.80
CA ASP A 30 -2.07 -8.61 2.26
C ASP A 30 -0.78 -7.81 2.53
N ARG A 31 -0.11 -8.08 3.66
CA ARG A 31 1.23 -7.58 3.97
C ARG A 31 2.28 -8.05 2.96
N ALA A 32 2.31 -9.35 2.64
CA ALA A 32 3.22 -9.89 1.65
C ALA A 32 2.97 -9.31 0.25
N LEU A 33 1.70 -9.23 -0.18
CA LEU A 33 1.33 -8.64 -1.48
C LEU A 33 1.73 -7.17 -1.57
N PHE A 34 1.48 -6.39 -0.52
CA PHE A 34 1.86 -4.98 -0.49
C PHE A 34 3.39 -4.80 -0.56
N GLY A 35 4.15 -5.63 0.16
CA GLY A 35 5.61 -5.62 0.10
C GLY A 35 6.14 -5.94 -1.30
N VAL A 36 5.58 -6.97 -1.96
CA VAL A 36 5.94 -7.31 -3.34
C VAL A 36 5.60 -6.17 -4.30
N CYS A 37 4.43 -5.53 -4.17
CA CYS A 37 4.07 -4.38 -5.00
C CYS A 37 4.99 -3.17 -4.76
N LEU A 38 5.40 -2.93 -3.51
CA LEU A 38 6.26 -1.81 -3.14
C LEU A 38 7.69 -1.98 -3.66
N TYR A 39 8.29 -3.17 -3.52
CA TYR A 39 9.68 -3.42 -3.87
C TYR A 39 9.89 -3.93 -5.29
N ALA A 40 8.96 -4.72 -5.84
CA ALA A 40 9.08 -5.28 -7.19
C ALA A 40 8.33 -4.48 -8.26
N ALA A 41 7.71 -3.35 -7.89
CA ALA A 41 6.83 -2.56 -8.77
C ALA A 41 5.74 -3.41 -9.47
N ALA A 42 5.32 -4.51 -8.83
CA ALA A 42 4.34 -5.43 -9.39
C ALA A 42 2.96 -4.79 -9.41
N ARG A 43 2.25 -4.87 -10.56
CA ARG A 43 0.88 -4.38 -10.67
C ARG A 43 -0.11 -5.42 -10.16
N ILE A 44 -1.07 -4.96 -9.36
CA ILE A 44 -2.19 -5.80 -8.93
C ILE A 44 -3.20 -5.83 -10.08
N THR A 45 -3.27 -6.97 -10.78
CA THR A 45 -4.36 -7.30 -11.70
C THR A 45 -5.38 -8.13 -10.94
N VAL A 46 -6.60 -7.61 -10.83
CA VAL A 46 -7.77 -8.45 -10.55
C VAL A 46 -8.19 -9.05 -11.88
N SER A 47 -8.04 -10.37 -12.02
CA SER A 47 -8.71 -11.09 -13.10
C SER A 47 -10.21 -11.00 -12.82
N ARG A 48 -10.93 -10.23 -13.63
CA ARG A 48 -12.39 -10.29 -13.70
C ARG A 48 -12.81 -11.62 -14.32
#